data_AF-U1R117-F1
#
_entry.id   AF-U1R117-F1
#
_cell.length_a   1.000
_cell.length_b   1.000
_cell.length_c   1.000
_cell.angle_alpha   90.00
_cell.angle_beta   90.00
_cell.angle_gamma   90.00
#
_symmetry.space_group_name_H-M   'P 1'
#
loop_
_entity.id
_entity.type
_entity.pdbx_description
1 polymer ?
#
loop_
_entity_poly.entity_id
_entity_poly.type
_entity_poly.pdbx_seq_one_letter_code
_entity_poly.pdbx_strand_id
1 'polypeptide(L)'
;MLTEVSERALSLTGAEELVLGGGVGQNDRLREMLRAMCAQRDADFFAPAPRYLRDNASMIAVLGARMAAAGDTVAVPDSAVDPEFRPNEVPVTWRDERGVSRVAPTETVRGAEATVTVADPVVKRREPKTYRHPALDGRLRRERTTREARLLAAARREGVPTPLVRDVDTETAELRLSRVGDRDLAAVVAGEPPGGDLDPEAVVARVGGHLARLHAAGIVHGDPTTRNVRVATGGASSRGTPRTFLIDFGLGFHTDHVEDLAVDLHVFEQSLTGTADDPEPLIAAVEDQYVTVADSVETVVADGREVVARLREVEGRGRYQ
;
A
#
# COMPACT_ATOMS: atom_id res chain seq x y z
N MET A 1 -13.29 -10.81 0.07
CA MET A 1 -11.98 -10.18 -0.11
C MET A 1 -11.72 -9.75 -1.55
N LEU A 2 -11.93 -10.59 -2.58
CA LEU A 2 -11.61 -10.25 -3.98
C LEU A 2 -12.11 -8.86 -4.45
N THR A 3 -13.40 -8.56 -4.28
CA THR A 3 -13.97 -7.26 -4.66
C THR A 3 -13.31 -6.06 -3.95
N GLU A 4 -12.93 -6.23 -2.68
CA GLU A 4 -12.25 -5.18 -1.91
C GLU A 4 -10.80 -4.98 -2.38
N VAL A 5 -10.10 -6.07 -2.73
CA VAL A 5 -8.76 -5.99 -3.31
C VAL A 5 -8.80 -5.30 -4.67
N SER A 6 -9.79 -5.63 -5.51
CA SER A 6 -10.03 -4.93 -6.79
C SER A 6 -10.34 -3.44 -6.57
N GLU A 7 -11.13 -3.10 -5.56
CA GLU A 7 -11.43 -1.71 -5.19
C GLU A 7 -10.17 -0.91 -4.79
N ARG A 8 -9.28 -1.55 -4.02
CA ARG A 8 -7.97 -1.00 -3.66
C ARG A 8 -7.10 -0.77 -4.88
N ALA A 9 -7.00 -1.76 -5.77
CA ALA A 9 -6.25 -1.62 -7.01
C ALA A 9 -6.75 -0.45 -7.87
N LEU A 10 -8.08 -0.31 -8.08
CA LEU A 10 -8.65 0.83 -8.81
C LEU A 10 -8.33 2.18 -8.15
N SER A 11 -8.34 2.24 -6.82
CA SER A 11 -8.01 3.46 -6.08
C SER A 11 -6.54 3.86 -6.22
N LEU A 12 -5.64 2.87 -6.26
CA LEU A 12 -4.20 3.09 -6.38
C LEU A 12 -3.77 3.45 -7.80
N THR A 13 -4.38 2.82 -8.81
CA THR A 13 -4.03 3.05 -10.22
C THR A 13 -4.74 4.28 -10.79
N GLY A 14 -5.88 4.69 -10.21
CA GLY A 14 -6.75 5.70 -10.82
C GLY A 14 -7.48 5.19 -12.06
N ALA A 15 -7.49 3.87 -12.30
CA ALA A 15 -8.17 3.30 -13.45
C ALA A 15 -9.70 3.45 -13.30
N GLU A 16 -10.34 3.81 -14.41
CA GLU A 16 -11.79 3.98 -14.51
C GLU A 16 -12.47 2.70 -15.02
N GLU A 17 -11.71 1.65 -15.35
CA GLU A 17 -12.21 0.42 -15.92
C GLU A 17 -11.69 -0.80 -15.15
N LEU A 18 -12.58 -1.77 -14.91
CA LEU A 18 -12.22 -3.08 -14.35
C LEU A 18 -12.64 -4.20 -15.31
N VAL A 19 -11.67 -5.02 -15.72
CA VAL A 19 -11.92 -6.21 -16.54
C VAL A 19 -11.75 -7.48 -15.70
N LEU A 20 -12.79 -8.31 -15.63
CA LEU A 20 -12.76 -9.60 -14.95
C LEU A 20 -12.26 -10.70 -15.89
N GLY A 21 -11.16 -11.36 -15.50
CA GLY A 21 -10.62 -12.55 -16.15
C GLY A 21 -10.70 -13.80 -15.26
N GLY A 22 -10.47 -14.97 -15.88
CA GLY A 22 -10.31 -16.25 -15.19
C GLY A 22 -11.60 -17.01 -14.91
N GLY A 23 -11.47 -18.33 -14.73
CA GLY A 23 -12.61 -19.27 -14.67
C GLY A 23 -13.59 -18.97 -13.52
N VAL A 24 -13.07 -18.50 -12.39
CA VAL A 24 -13.88 -18.07 -11.22
C VAL A 24 -14.77 -16.88 -11.55
N GLY A 25 -14.39 -16.08 -12.55
CA GLY A 25 -15.17 -14.96 -13.04
C GLY A 25 -16.50 -15.34 -13.69
N GLN A 26 -16.79 -16.64 -13.85
CA GLN A 26 -18.12 -17.14 -14.23
C GLN A 26 -19.15 -17.07 -13.10
N ASN A 27 -18.73 -16.86 -11.85
CA ASN A 27 -19.64 -16.78 -10.71
C ASN A 27 -20.48 -15.50 -10.76
N ASP A 28 -21.81 -15.65 -10.85
CA ASP A 28 -22.71 -14.51 -11.00
C ASP A 28 -22.74 -13.61 -9.77
N ARG A 29 -22.60 -14.18 -8.57
CA ARG A 29 -22.53 -13.39 -7.33
C ARG A 29 -21.27 -12.52 -7.30
N LEU A 30 -20.11 -13.04 -7.72
CA LEU A 30 -18.88 -12.26 -7.82
C LEU A 30 -19.03 -11.12 -8.84
N ARG A 31 -19.60 -11.40 -10.01
CA ARG A 31 -19.87 -10.37 -11.03
C ARG A 31 -20.81 -9.28 -10.53
N GLU A 32 -21.86 -9.66 -9.80
CA GLU A 32 -22.78 -8.72 -9.17
C GLU A 32 -22.05 -7.80 -8.19
N MET A 33 -21.23 -8.39 -7.30
CA MET A 33 -20.44 -7.62 -6.33
C MET A 33 -19.44 -6.67 -7.01
N LEU A 34 -18.71 -7.14 -8.02
CA LEU A 34 -17.76 -6.30 -8.77
C LEU A 34 -18.48 -5.16 -9.52
N ARG A 35 -19.62 -5.45 -10.15
CA ARG A 35 -20.43 -4.43 -10.84
C ARG A 35 -20.93 -3.36 -9.86
N ALA A 36 -21.45 -3.77 -8.70
CA ALA A 36 -21.89 -2.84 -7.66
C ALA A 36 -20.74 -1.97 -7.13
N MET A 37 -19.55 -2.55 -6.96
CA MET A 37 -18.34 -1.83 -6.56
C MET A 37 -17.90 -0.80 -7.60
N CYS A 38 -17.82 -1.19 -8.87
CA CYS A 38 -17.47 -0.30 -9.98
C CYS A 38 -18.48 0.85 -10.10
N ALA A 39 -19.79 0.55 -10.07
CA ALA A 39 -20.84 1.57 -10.10
C ALA A 39 -20.74 2.56 -8.92
N GLN A 40 -20.42 2.09 -7.71
CA GLN A 40 -20.24 2.97 -6.55
C GLN A 40 -19.03 3.90 -6.72
N ARG A 41 -18.05 3.54 -7.57
CA ARG A 41 -16.84 4.31 -7.84
C ARG A 41 -16.87 5.12 -9.13
N ASP A 42 -17.99 5.12 -9.84
CA ASP A 42 -18.08 5.69 -11.19
C ASP A 42 -17.04 5.07 -12.16
N ALA A 43 -16.82 3.76 -12.04
CA ALA A 43 -15.96 2.97 -12.91
C ALA A 43 -16.78 1.99 -13.76
N ASP A 44 -16.28 1.67 -14.95
CA ASP A 44 -16.85 0.69 -15.85
C ASP A 44 -16.43 -0.74 -15.48
N PHE A 45 -17.36 -1.68 -15.65
CA PHE A 45 -17.12 -3.10 -15.38
C PHE A 45 -17.33 -3.95 -16.63
N PHE A 46 -16.29 -4.68 -17.02
CA PHE A 46 -16.30 -5.58 -18.16
C PHE A 46 -16.07 -7.02 -17.73
N ALA A 47 -16.96 -7.92 -18.17
CA ALA A 47 -16.79 -9.36 -18.04
C ALA A 47 -17.02 -10.01 -19.41
N PRO A 48 -16.01 -10.65 -20.01
CA PRO A 48 -16.18 -11.40 -21.25
C PRO A 48 -17.24 -12.50 -21.14
N ALA A 49 -17.76 -12.95 -22.29
CA ALA A 49 -18.66 -14.09 -22.32
C ALA A 49 -18.02 -15.32 -21.62
N PRO A 50 -18.80 -16.18 -20.94
CA PRO A 50 -18.26 -17.31 -20.16
C PRO A 50 -17.27 -18.22 -20.90
N ARG A 51 -17.44 -18.37 -22.22
CA ARG A 51 -16.51 -19.15 -23.07
C ARG A 51 -15.09 -18.58 -23.15
N TYR A 52 -14.92 -17.27 -22.91
CA TYR A 52 -13.63 -16.59 -22.93
C TYR A 52 -13.01 -16.38 -21.54
N LEU A 53 -13.75 -16.71 -20.47
CA LEU A 53 -13.26 -16.62 -19.09
C LEU A 53 -12.48 -17.86 -18.65
N ARG A 54 -12.74 -19.01 -19.26
CA ARG A 54 -11.96 -20.23 -19.04
C ARG A 54 -10.70 -20.20 -19.89
N ASP A 55 -9.71 -21.00 -19.51
CA ASP A 55 -8.53 -21.22 -20.35
C ASP A 55 -8.96 -21.69 -21.73
N ASN A 56 -8.57 -20.91 -22.75
CA ASN A 56 -8.98 -21.14 -24.12
C ASN A 56 -7.84 -20.81 -25.08
N ALA A 57 -7.69 -21.60 -26.14
CA ALA A 57 -6.63 -21.38 -27.12
C ALA A 57 -6.76 -20.04 -27.86
N SER A 58 -7.97 -19.46 -27.95
CA SER A 58 -8.17 -18.18 -28.62
C SER A 58 -7.46 -17.02 -27.94
N MET A 59 -7.37 -16.98 -26.60
CA MET A 59 -6.64 -15.91 -25.90
C MET A 59 -5.14 -15.96 -26.21
N ILE A 60 -4.57 -17.17 -26.30
CA ILE A 60 -3.18 -17.42 -26.65
C ILE A 60 -2.93 -17.01 -28.11
N ALA A 61 -3.79 -17.43 -29.03
CA ALA A 61 -3.68 -17.10 -30.44
C ALA A 61 -3.80 -15.58 -30.69
N VAL A 62 -4.72 -14.89 -30.00
CA VAL A 62 -4.90 -13.44 -30.14
C VAL A 62 -3.71 -12.67 -29.58
N LEU A 63 -3.18 -13.07 -28.40
CA LEU A 63 -1.99 -12.43 -27.83
C LEU A 63 -0.78 -12.65 -28.73
N GLY A 64 -0.52 -13.89 -29.15
CA GLY A 64 0.59 -14.23 -30.04
C GLY A 64 0.51 -13.52 -31.38
N ALA A 65 -0.68 -13.38 -31.98
CA ALA A 65 -0.85 -12.60 -33.20
C ALA A 65 -0.57 -11.10 -33.02
N ARG A 66 -0.94 -10.52 -31.86
CA ARG A 66 -0.62 -9.11 -31.54
C ARG A 66 0.87 -8.89 -31.34
N MET A 67 1.52 -9.78 -30.61
CA MET A 67 2.98 -9.76 -30.39
C MET A 67 3.72 -9.90 -31.71
N ALA A 68 3.38 -10.91 -32.53
CA ALA A 68 4.02 -11.13 -33.83
C ALA A 68 3.84 -9.94 -34.78
N ALA A 69 2.68 -9.28 -34.77
CA ALA A 69 2.44 -8.07 -35.58
C ALA A 69 3.28 -6.87 -35.13
N ALA A 70 3.67 -6.81 -33.85
CA ALA A 70 4.58 -5.81 -33.31
C ALA A 70 6.07 -6.18 -33.49
N GLY A 71 6.37 -7.36 -34.03
CA GLY A 71 7.73 -7.88 -34.19
C GLY A 71 8.26 -8.67 -32.98
N ASP A 72 7.43 -8.87 -31.95
CA ASP A 72 7.79 -9.67 -30.77
C ASP A 72 7.67 -11.16 -31.10
N THR A 73 8.79 -11.76 -31.50
CA THR A 73 8.87 -13.20 -31.80
C THR A 73 9.95 -13.85 -30.93
N VAL A 74 9.70 -15.09 -30.51
CA VAL A 74 10.68 -15.90 -29.77
C VAL A 74 11.32 -16.92 -30.70
N ALA A 75 12.64 -17.12 -30.61
CA ALA A 75 13.31 -18.18 -31.35
C ALA A 75 12.94 -19.55 -30.76
N VAL A 76 12.91 -20.60 -31.57
CA VAL A 76 12.55 -21.96 -31.13
C VAL A 76 13.41 -22.46 -29.95
N PRO A 77 14.74 -22.21 -29.90
CA PRO A 77 15.54 -22.60 -28.73
C PRO A 77 15.13 -21.92 -27.43
N ASP A 78 14.52 -20.74 -27.51
CA ASP A 78 14.14 -19.89 -26.38
C ASP A 78 12.65 -20.03 -26.02
N SER A 79 11.90 -20.90 -26.71
CA SER A 79 10.46 -21.09 -26.52
C SER A 79 10.11 -22.16 -25.48
N ALA A 80 10.99 -22.40 -24.51
CA ALA A 80 10.76 -23.39 -23.46
C ALA A 80 9.61 -22.96 -22.53
N VAL A 81 8.97 -23.94 -21.89
CA VAL A 81 7.92 -23.66 -20.90
C VAL A 81 8.57 -23.14 -19.63
N ASP A 82 8.12 -21.96 -19.20
CA ASP A 82 8.45 -21.37 -17.91
C ASP A 82 7.20 -21.37 -17.01
N PRO A 83 7.13 -22.19 -15.96
CA PRO A 83 6.00 -22.22 -15.03
C PRO A 83 5.95 -21.01 -14.09
N GLU A 84 7.03 -20.24 -13.97
CA GLU A 84 7.14 -19.08 -13.08
C GLU A 84 6.96 -17.76 -13.83
N PHE A 85 6.67 -17.81 -15.13
CA PHE A 85 6.59 -16.67 -16.03
C PHE A 85 5.63 -15.58 -15.54
N ARG A 86 6.16 -14.37 -15.28
CA ARG A 86 5.39 -13.29 -14.68
C ARG A 86 4.96 -12.23 -15.69
N PRO A 87 3.78 -11.62 -15.53
CA PRO A 87 3.31 -10.57 -16.43
C PRO A 87 4.22 -9.33 -16.49
N ASN A 88 4.97 -9.01 -15.44
CA ASN A 88 5.89 -7.87 -15.39
C ASN A 88 7.23 -8.12 -16.11
N GLU A 89 7.52 -9.36 -16.48
CA GLU A 89 8.73 -9.74 -17.24
C GLU A 89 8.51 -9.64 -18.76
N VAL A 90 7.27 -9.44 -19.20
CA VAL A 90 6.92 -9.37 -20.63
C VAL A 90 6.91 -7.91 -21.10
N PRO A 91 7.85 -7.50 -21.97
CA PRO A 91 7.79 -6.18 -22.59
C PRO A 91 6.52 -6.03 -23.42
N VAL A 92 5.76 -4.96 -23.19
CA VAL A 92 4.52 -4.70 -23.94
C VAL A 92 4.81 -3.74 -25.08
N THR A 93 5.07 -4.25 -26.29
CA THR A 93 5.37 -3.42 -27.48
C THR A 93 4.15 -3.16 -28.38
N TRP A 94 3.05 -3.87 -28.14
CA TRP A 94 1.86 -3.89 -29.00
C TRP A 94 0.73 -2.94 -28.56
N ARG A 95 1.02 -1.94 -27.72
CA ARG A 95 0.07 -0.91 -27.26
C ARG A 95 0.65 0.49 -27.42
N ASP A 96 -0.18 1.43 -27.84
CA ASP A 96 0.12 2.87 -27.73
C ASP A 96 0.05 3.31 -26.25
N GLU A 97 1.00 4.13 -25.81
CA GLU A 97 1.11 4.64 -24.44
C GLU A 97 -0.11 5.49 -24.04
N ARG A 98 -1.16 4.84 -23.56
CA ARG A 98 -2.16 5.49 -22.69
C ARG A 98 -1.89 5.05 -21.28
N GLY A 99 -0.95 5.75 -20.64
CA GLY A 99 -0.76 5.66 -19.20
C GLY A 99 -2.04 6.13 -18.50
N VAL A 100 -2.44 5.39 -17.47
CA VAL A 100 -3.54 5.82 -16.58
C VAL A 100 -3.07 7.11 -15.90
N SER A 101 -3.76 8.21 -16.16
CA SER A 101 -3.41 9.51 -15.60
C SER A 101 -3.76 9.55 -14.12
N ARG A 102 -2.79 9.91 -13.28
CA ARG A 102 -3.03 10.14 -11.85
C ARG A 102 -3.76 11.47 -11.68
N VAL A 103 -4.98 11.44 -11.15
CA VAL A 103 -5.72 12.64 -10.74
C VAL A 103 -5.03 13.27 -9.53
N ALA A 104 -4.78 14.58 -9.60
CA ALA A 104 -4.22 15.35 -8.49
C ALA A 104 -5.18 15.35 -7.29
N PRO A 105 -4.68 15.26 -6.04
CA PRO A 105 -5.55 15.19 -4.87
C PRO A 105 -6.27 16.52 -4.62
N THR A 106 -7.59 16.45 -4.49
CA THR A 106 -8.46 17.49 -3.92
C THR A 106 -8.39 17.51 -2.39
N GLU A 107 -8.97 18.52 -1.73
CA GLU A 107 -9.09 18.65 -0.26
C GLU A 107 -9.73 17.41 0.42
N THR A 108 -10.50 16.64 -0.34
CA THR A 108 -11.01 15.32 0.04
C THR A 108 -10.34 14.24 -0.79
N VAL A 109 -9.74 13.26 -0.11
CA VAL A 109 -9.10 12.10 -0.72
C VAL A 109 -10.00 10.89 -0.56
N ARG A 110 -10.45 10.32 -1.68
CA ARG A 110 -11.31 9.13 -1.71
C ARG A 110 -10.45 7.89 -1.90
N GLY A 111 -10.18 7.17 -0.81
CA GLY A 111 -9.54 5.86 -0.86
C GLY A 111 -10.52 4.74 -1.26
N ALA A 112 -10.03 3.51 -1.25
CA ALA A 112 -10.87 2.34 -1.44
C ALA A 112 -11.81 2.13 -0.25
N GLU A 113 -11.31 2.35 0.97
CA GLU A 113 -12.02 1.97 2.18
C GLU A 113 -12.61 3.15 2.96
N ALA A 114 -11.99 4.32 2.85
CA ALA A 114 -12.41 5.52 3.55
C ALA A 114 -12.24 6.76 2.69
N THR A 115 -13.08 7.74 2.96
CA THR A 115 -12.90 9.11 2.51
C THR A 115 -12.21 9.89 3.62
N VAL A 116 -11.16 10.63 3.26
CA VAL A 116 -10.40 11.47 4.19
C VAL A 116 -10.59 12.93 3.79
N THR A 117 -11.12 13.72 4.71
CA THR A 117 -11.20 15.19 4.57
C THR A 117 -10.04 15.80 5.35
N VAL A 118 -9.13 16.47 4.63
CA VAL A 118 -7.90 17.04 5.21
C VAL A 118 -8.19 18.45 5.76
N ALA A 119 -8.87 18.50 6.90
CA ALA A 119 -9.14 19.72 7.67
C ALA A 119 -8.40 19.69 9.03
N ASP A 120 -8.69 20.64 9.92
CA ASP A 120 -8.31 20.54 11.34
C ASP A 120 -9.59 20.53 12.20
N PRO A 121 -10.02 19.35 12.72
CA PRO A 121 -9.35 18.06 12.65
C PRO A 121 -9.45 17.38 11.28
N VAL A 122 -8.56 16.41 11.01
CA VAL A 122 -8.66 15.49 9.88
C VAL A 122 -9.78 14.49 10.18
N VAL A 123 -10.68 14.28 9.21
CA VAL A 123 -11.82 13.37 9.38
C VAL A 123 -11.70 12.21 8.39
N LYS A 124 -11.63 10.99 8.91
CA LYS A 124 -11.62 9.75 8.12
C LYS A 124 -12.93 9.01 8.32
N ARG A 125 -13.72 8.84 7.26
CA ARG A 125 -15.03 8.19 7.30
C ARG A 125 -15.07 6.98 6.40
N ARG A 126 -15.53 5.84 6.92
CA ARG A 126 -15.72 4.60 6.14
C ARG A 126 -17.12 4.55 5.56
N GLU A 127 -17.24 4.83 4.27
CA GLU A 127 -18.54 4.80 3.60
C GLU A 127 -19.09 3.36 3.46
N PRO A 128 -20.41 3.17 3.56
CA PRO A 128 -21.02 1.85 3.34
C PRO A 128 -20.67 1.27 1.97
N LYS A 129 -20.40 -0.04 1.90
CA LYS A 129 -20.12 -0.74 0.63
C LYS A 129 -21.34 -1.50 0.16
N THR A 130 -21.92 -1.07 -0.96
CA THR A 130 -23.17 -1.64 -1.50
C THR A 130 -23.01 -3.08 -1.98
N TYR A 131 -21.79 -3.46 -2.36
CA TYR A 131 -21.46 -4.81 -2.79
C TYR A 131 -21.35 -5.82 -1.64
N ARG A 132 -21.37 -5.38 -0.38
CA ARG A 132 -21.31 -6.24 0.81
C ARG A 132 -22.69 -6.41 1.44
N HIS A 133 -22.89 -7.53 2.13
CA HIS A 133 -24.10 -7.69 2.94
C HIS A 133 -24.13 -6.62 4.06
N PRO A 134 -25.25 -5.90 4.31
CA PRO A 134 -25.30 -4.77 5.24
C PRO A 134 -24.79 -5.08 6.66
N ALA A 135 -25.14 -6.27 7.19
CA ALA A 135 -24.67 -6.70 8.50
C ALA A 135 -23.15 -6.93 8.54
N LEU A 136 -22.57 -7.47 7.46
CA LEU A 136 -21.13 -7.68 7.36
C LEU A 136 -20.42 -6.34 7.21
N ASP A 137 -20.92 -5.46 6.34
CA ASP A 137 -20.33 -4.15 6.12
C ASP A 137 -20.36 -3.29 7.39
N GLY A 138 -21.51 -3.19 8.04
CA GLY A 138 -21.66 -2.46 9.30
C GLY A 138 -20.76 -3.00 10.43
N ARG A 139 -20.49 -4.31 10.46
CA ARG A 139 -19.53 -4.91 11.39
C ARG A 139 -18.09 -4.53 11.01
N LEU A 140 -17.69 -4.73 9.76
CA LEU A 140 -16.34 -4.44 9.28
C LEU A 140 -15.97 -2.97 9.47
N ARG A 141 -16.86 -2.03 9.12
CA ARG A 141 -16.63 -0.59 9.32
C ARG A 141 -16.35 -0.27 10.79
N ARG A 142 -17.18 -0.80 11.70
CA ARG A 142 -17.03 -0.63 13.15
C ARG A 142 -15.71 -1.18 13.67
N GLU A 143 -15.45 -2.45 13.40
CA GLU A 143 -14.25 -3.16 13.86
C GLU A 143 -12.97 -2.47 13.37
N ARG A 144 -12.93 -2.08 12.09
CA ARG A 144 -11.76 -1.44 11.49
C ARG A 144 -11.55 0.00 11.97
N THR A 145 -12.62 0.77 12.20
CA THR A 145 -12.50 2.12 12.80
C THR A 145 -11.96 2.03 14.23
N THR A 146 -12.49 1.11 15.05
CA THR A 146 -12.00 0.88 16.41
C THR A 146 -10.55 0.37 16.42
N ARG A 147 -10.22 -0.57 15.54
CA ARG A 147 -8.88 -1.14 15.43
C ARG A 147 -7.84 -0.10 15.04
N GLU A 148 -8.12 0.72 14.01
CA GLU A 148 -7.21 1.79 13.59
C GLU A 148 -6.95 2.79 14.73
N ALA A 149 -8.00 3.22 15.44
CA ALA A 149 -7.85 4.12 16.58
C ALA A 149 -7.00 3.50 17.71
N ARG A 150 -7.20 2.20 18.00
CA ARG A 150 -6.42 1.48 19.02
C ARG A 150 -4.96 1.34 18.63
N LEU A 151 -4.67 1.02 17.37
CA LEU A 151 -3.30 0.88 16.87
C LEU A 151 -2.56 2.21 16.85
N LEU A 152 -3.21 3.30 16.42
CA LEU A 152 -2.64 4.65 16.50
C LEU A 152 -2.25 5.03 17.93
N ALA A 153 -3.11 4.71 18.90
CA ALA A 153 -2.86 4.96 20.31
C ALA A 153 -1.78 4.03 20.88
N ALA A 154 -1.71 2.78 20.42
CA ALA A 154 -0.68 1.82 20.82
C ALA A 154 0.70 2.24 20.31
N ALA A 155 0.82 2.50 19.01
CA ALA A 155 2.02 3.06 18.39
C ALA A 155 2.57 4.27 19.16
N ARG A 156 1.67 5.19 19.56
CA ARG A 156 2.06 6.39 20.34
C ARG A 156 2.65 6.05 21.70
N ARG A 157 2.14 5.02 22.38
CA ARG A 157 2.66 4.56 23.68
C ARG A 157 4.08 4.01 23.55
N GLU A 158 4.40 3.39 22.42
CA GLU A 158 5.75 2.93 22.07
C GLU A 158 6.68 4.07 21.60
N GLY A 159 6.25 5.33 21.73
CA GLY A 159 7.03 6.50 21.36
C GLY A 159 7.11 6.75 19.85
N VAL A 160 6.24 6.12 19.06
CA VAL A 160 6.10 6.40 17.63
C VAL A 160 5.18 7.62 17.44
N PRO A 161 5.64 8.71 16.80
CA PRO A 161 4.78 9.86 16.55
C PRO A 161 3.64 9.49 15.60
N THR A 162 2.41 9.65 16.06
CA THR A 162 1.19 9.45 15.28
C THR A 162 0.24 10.66 15.44
N PRO A 163 -0.78 10.81 14.59
CA PRO A 163 -1.89 11.72 14.88
C PRO A 163 -2.56 11.40 16.21
N LEU A 164 -2.93 12.44 16.97
CA LEU A 164 -3.80 12.27 18.13
C LEU A 164 -5.20 11.89 17.66
N VAL A 165 -5.71 10.77 18.19
CA VAL A 165 -7.13 10.42 18.08
C VAL A 165 -7.92 11.42 18.93
N ARG A 166 -8.70 12.28 18.28
CA ARG A 166 -9.54 13.30 18.91
C ARG A 166 -10.90 12.74 19.29
N ASP A 167 -11.47 11.93 18.41
CA ASP A 167 -12.79 11.33 18.58
C ASP A 167 -12.93 10.07 17.73
N VAL A 168 -13.78 9.14 18.17
CA VAL A 168 -14.09 7.88 17.49
C VAL A 168 -15.59 7.64 17.54
N ASP A 169 -16.27 7.76 16.41
CA ASP A 169 -17.68 7.43 16.26
C ASP A 169 -17.82 6.11 15.52
N THR A 170 -18.23 5.07 16.25
CA THR A 170 -18.42 3.73 15.68
C THR A 170 -19.77 3.55 14.99
N GLU A 171 -20.78 4.38 15.27
CA GLU A 171 -22.07 4.30 14.56
C GLU A 171 -21.91 4.81 13.12
N THR A 172 -21.29 5.99 12.97
CA THR A 172 -21.04 6.57 11.65
C THR A 172 -19.74 6.06 11.00
N ALA A 173 -18.93 5.30 11.75
CA ALA A 173 -17.61 4.80 11.35
C ALA A 173 -16.65 5.94 10.96
N GLU A 174 -16.66 6.99 11.78
CA GLU A 174 -15.84 8.19 11.65
C GLU A 174 -14.71 8.20 12.69
N LEU A 175 -13.52 8.59 12.25
CA LEU A 175 -12.33 8.77 13.06
C LEU A 175 -11.82 10.20 12.87
N ARG A 176 -11.71 10.95 13.97
CA ARG A 176 -11.18 12.33 13.95
C ARG A 176 -9.76 12.35 14.49
N LEU A 177 -8.83 12.89 13.71
CA LEU A 177 -7.41 12.89 13.99
C LEU A 177 -6.86 14.32 13.99
N SER A 178 -5.83 14.60 14.79
CA SER A 178 -5.09 15.86 14.65
C SER A 178 -4.37 15.91 13.31
N ARG A 179 -4.35 17.07 12.66
CA ARG A 179 -3.49 17.29 11.48
C ARG A 179 -2.01 17.22 11.87
N VAL A 180 -1.21 16.48 11.10
CA VAL A 180 0.24 16.31 11.34
C VAL A 180 1.02 16.43 10.03
N GLY A 181 2.23 16.99 10.13
CA GLY A 181 3.11 17.24 9.00
C GLY A 181 2.57 18.28 8.01
N ASP A 182 3.49 18.83 7.23
CA ASP A 182 3.20 19.76 6.15
C ASP A 182 3.22 19.07 4.77
N ARG A 183 3.97 17.98 4.62
CA ARG A 183 4.06 17.14 3.42
C ARG A 183 4.16 15.65 3.75
N ASP A 184 4.04 14.79 2.75
CA ASP A 184 4.34 13.37 2.90
C ASP A 184 5.82 13.09 2.61
N LEU A 185 6.29 11.91 3.01
CA LEU A 185 7.67 11.49 2.76
C LEU A 185 7.94 11.28 1.27
N ALA A 186 6.92 10.92 0.47
CA ALA A 186 7.09 10.74 -0.97
C ALA A 186 7.59 12.03 -1.64
N ALA A 187 7.01 13.18 -1.28
CA ALA A 187 7.49 14.49 -1.76
C ALA A 187 8.93 14.81 -1.32
N VAL A 188 9.35 14.38 -0.11
CA VAL A 188 10.72 14.59 0.38
C VAL A 188 11.72 13.75 -0.41
N VAL A 189 11.40 12.47 -0.61
CA VAL A 189 12.26 11.51 -1.30
C VAL A 189 12.37 11.82 -2.80
N ALA A 190 11.29 12.32 -3.42
CA ALA A 190 11.28 12.77 -4.81
C ALA A 190 11.92 14.17 -5.02
N GLY A 191 12.40 14.82 -3.95
CA GLY A 191 13.01 16.15 -4.04
C GLY A 191 12.02 17.28 -4.41
N GLU A 192 10.72 17.07 -4.21
CA GLU A 192 9.69 18.05 -4.59
C GLU A 192 9.73 19.29 -3.67
N PRO A 193 9.65 20.51 -4.23
CA PRO A 193 9.53 21.73 -3.44
C PRO A 193 8.25 21.74 -2.59
N PRO A 194 8.29 22.24 -1.34
CA PRO A 194 9.39 22.96 -0.70
C PRO A 194 10.35 22.03 0.08
N GLY A 195 11.03 21.09 -0.58
CA GLY A 195 11.93 20.08 0.00
C GLY A 195 13.43 20.40 0.05
N GLY A 196 13.88 21.56 -0.42
CA GLY A 196 15.31 21.82 -0.72
C GLY A 196 16.31 21.73 0.44
N ASP A 197 15.88 21.64 1.71
CA ASP A 197 16.78 21.68 2.88
C ASP A 197 16.76 20.39 3.73
N LEU A 198 15.97 19.37 3.37
CA LEU A 198 15.93 18.12 4.13
C LEU A 198 16.87 17.08 3.53
N ASP A 199 17.62 16.40 4.38
CA ASP A 199 18.36 15.18 4.04
C ASP A 199 17.39 13.98 4.02
N PRO A 200 17.07 13.40 2.84
CA PRO A 200 16.13 12.30 2.73
C PRO A 200 16.59 11.05 3.51
N GLU A 201 17.89 10.75 3.52
CA GLU A 201 18.47 9.61 4.26
C GLU A 201 18.17 9.72 5.76
N ALA A 202 18.40 10.91 6.33
CA ALA A 202 18.10 11.16 7.74
C ALA A 202 16.60 11.08 8.07
N VAL A 203 15.72 11.43 7.12
CA VAL A 203 14.26 11.33 7.32
C VAL A 203 13.80 9.88 7.25
N VAL A 204 14.23 9.10 6.25
CA VAL A 204 13.85 7.69 6.12
C VAL A 204 14.41 6.84 7.26
N ALA A 205 15.64 7.12 7.72
CA ALA A 205 16.21 6.47 8.89
C ALA A 205 15.29 6.60 10.12
N ARG A 206 14.75 7.81 10.37
CA ARG A 206 13.80 8.02 11.47
C ARG A 206 12.55 7.16 11.35
N VAL A 207 12.06 6.97 10.13
CA VAL A 207 10.93 6.06 9.85
C VAL A 207 11.32 4.62 10.14
N GLY A 208 12.51 4.17 9.72
CA GLY A 208 13.05 2.86 10.09
C GLY A 208 13.07 2.64 11.61
N GLY A 209 13.50 3.66 12.37
CA GLY A 209 13.44 3.63 13.83
C GLY A 209 12.01 3.61 14.41
N HIS A 210 11.03 4.20 13.73
CA HIS A 210 9.62 4.09 14.12
C HIS A 210 9.07 2.68 13.88
N LEU A 211 9.37 2.08 12.74
CA LEU A 211 8.98 0.70 12.42
C LEU A 211 9.60 -0.29 13.41
N ALA A 212 10.88 -0.12 13.76
CA ALA A 212 11.54 -0.95 14.78
C ALA A 212 10.81 -0.94 16.13
N ARG A 213 10.33 0.23 16.57
CA ARG A 213 9.54 0.35 17.82
C ARG A 213 8.17 -0.32 17.72
N LEU A 214 7.49 -0.20 16.58
CA LEU A 214 6.24 -0.91 16.35
C LEU A 214 6.46 -2.42 16.41
N HIS A 215 7.46 -2.91 15.67
CA HIS A 215 7.77 -4.32 15.54
C HIS A 215 8.24 -4.94 16.86
N ALA A 216 9.04 -4.21 17.64
CA ALA A 216 9.43 -4.61 18.99
C ALA A 216 8.21 -4.82 19.92
N ALA A 217 7.16 -4.01 19.75
CA ALA A 217 5.90 -4.15 20.48
C ALA A 217 4.90 -5.14 19.82
N GLY A 218 5.32 -5.87 18.78
CA GLY A 218 4.48 -6.80 18.03
C GLY A 218 3.34 -6.12 17.28
N ILE A 219 3.56 -4.90 16.80
CA ILE A 219 2.61 -4.13 15.99
C ILE A 219 3.14 -4.07 14.56
N VAL A 220 2.31 -4.50 13.61
CA VAL A 220 2.50 -4.31 12.17
C VAL A 220 1.67 -3.09 11.73
N HIS A 221 2.26 -2.22 10.93
CA HIS A 221 1.55 -1.09 10.30
C HIS A 221 0.61 -1.59 9.20
N GLY A 222 1.07 -2.52 8.37
CA GLY A 222 0.34 -3.21 7.31
C GLY A 222 0.23 -2.45 5.99
N ASP A 223 0.71 -1.20 5.95
CA ASP A 223 0.81 -0.35 4.74
C ASP A 223 1.80 0.82 4.93
N PRO A 224 3.02 0.59 5.44
CA PRO A 224 3.96 1.67 5.76
C PRO A 224 4.59 2.22 4.47
N THR A 225 3.84 2.93 3.64
CA THR A 225 4.36 3.52 2.40
C THR A 225 4.84 4.95 2.60
N THR A 226 5.67 5.47 1.70
CA THR A 226 6.10 6.89 1.70
C THR A 226 4.95 7.91 1.75
N ARG A 227 3.74 7.54 1.29
CA ARG A 227 2.54 8.40 1.36
C ARG A 227 1.82 8.35 2.71
N ASN A 228 2.04 7.30 3.48
CA ASN A 228 1.52 7.12 4.83
C ASN A 228 2.49 7.61 5.92
N VAL A 229 3.51 8.38 5.52
CA VAL A 229 4.41 9.09 6.43
C VAL A 229 4.26 10.59 6.22
N ARG A 230 4.01 11.35 7.29
CA ARG A 230 3.94 12.82 7.26
C ARG A 230 5.20 13.43 7.86
N VAL A 231 5.72 14.46 7.21
CA VAL A 231 6.94 15.17 7.62
C VAL A 231 6.57 16.59 8.02
N ALA A 232 7.04 17.05 9.17
CA ALA A 232 6.89 18.43 9.65
C ALA A 232 8.27 19.10 9.69
N THR A 233 8.41 20.20 8.95
CA THR A 233 9.66 20.96 8.82
C THR A 233 9.75 22.16 9.77
N GLY A 234 8.62 22.62 10.32
CA GLY A 234 8.56 23.77 11.23
C GLY A 234 7.98 23.43 12.62
N GLY A 235 8.80 23.59 13.67
CA GLY A 235 8.35 23.52 15.05
C GLY A 235 9.45 23.89 16.05
N ALA A 236 9.12 24.70 17.06
CA ALA A 236 10.02 25.30 18.06
C ALA A 236 10.69 24.32 19.05
N SER A 237 11.04 23.10 18.63
CA SER A 237 11.97 22.25 19.37
C SER A 237 13.37 22.45 18.82
N SER A 238 14.29 22.84 19.70
CA SER A 238 15.71 23.04 19.44
C SER A 238 16.30 21.97 18.50
N ARG A 239 16.99 22.44 17.44
CA ARG A 239 17.86 21.68 16.50
C ARG A 239 17.27 21.21 15.16
N GLY A 240 16.44 22.00 14.48
CA GLY A 240 16.34 21.99 13.01
C GLY A 240 16.08 20.64 12.31
N THR A 241 15.57 19.63 13.03
CA THR A 241 15.42 18.27 12.54
C THR A 241 13.94 18.00 12.32
N PRO A 242 13.55 17.51 11.13
CA PRO A 242 12.15 17.28 10.80
C PRO A 242 11.54 16.20 11.71
N ARG A 243 10.25 16.36 12.03
CA ARG A 243 9.47 15.32 12.72
C ARG A 243 8.74 14.48 11.70
N THR A 244 8.84 13.16 11.84
CA THR A 244 8.14 12.16 11.04
C THR A 244 6.98 11.59 11.84
N PHE A 245 5.84 11.37 11.19
CA PHE A 245 4.64 10.78 11.79
C PHE A 245 4.14 9.64 10.92
N LEU A 246 3.84 8.49 11.52
CA LEU A 246 3.13 7.40 10.84
C LEU A 246 1.62 7.67 10.89
N ILE A 247 0.97 7.52 9.74
CA ILE A 247 -0.48 7.68 9.58
C ILE A 247 -1.09 6.44 8.93
N ASP A 248 -2.40 6.28 9.03
CA ASP A 248 -3.16 5.18 8.41
C ASP A 248 -2.77 3.76 8.85
N PHE A 249 -3.15 3.40 10.07
CA PHE A 249 -3.06 2.02 10.58
C PHE A 249 -4.28 1.17 10.16
N GLY A 250 -4.92 1.47 9.03
CA GLY A 250 -6.15 0.82 8.59
C GLY A 250 -5.98 -0.70 8.34
N LEU A 251 -4.78 -1.13 7.98
CA LEU A 251 -4.42 -2.53 7.76
C LEU A 251 -3.59 -3.14 8.90
N GLY A 252 -3.20 -2.34 9.88
CA GLY A 252 -2.29 -2.76 10.93
C GLY A 252 -2.87 -3.80 11.87
N PHE A 253 -2.00 -4.52 12.56
CA PHE A 253 -2.37 -5.64 13.41
C PHE A 253 -1.31 -5.98 14.45
N HIS A 254 -1.68 -6.83 15.41
CA HIS A 254 -0.72 -7.40 16.34
C HIS A 254 -0.30 -8.78 15.86
N THR A 255 0.98 -9.09 15.96
CA THR A 255 1.57 -10.37 15.55
C THR A 255 2.71 -10.76 16.48
N ASP A 256 2.98 -12.07 16.54
CA ASP A 256 4.16 -12.69 17.12
C ASP A 256 5.03 -13.39 16.04
N HIS A 257 4.72 -13.17 14.76
CA HIS A 257 5.43 -13.78 13.64
C HIS A 257 6.44 -12.81 13.02
N VAL A 258 7.72 -13.22 13.01
CA VAL A 258 8.82 -12.45 12.39
C VAL A 258 8.60 -12.18 10.90
N GLU A 259 7.91 -13.09 10.18
CA GLU A 259 7.62 -12.93 8.75
C GLU A 259 6.69 -11.74 8.49
N ASP A 260 5.69 -11.49 9.34
CA ASP A 260 4.79 -10.34 9.19
C ASP A 260 5.55 -9.02 9.37
N LEU A 261 6.50 -8.97 10.31
CA LEU A 261 7.36 -7.80 10.56
C LEU A 261 8.30 -7.54 9.37
N ALA A 262 8.88 -8.62 8.82
CA ALA A 262 9.74 -8.55 7.65
C ALA A 262 8.97 -8.10 6.40
N VAL A 263 7.74 -8.59 6.21
CA VAL A 263 6.86 -8.16 5.11
C VAL A 263 6.49 -6.68 5.27
N ASP A 264 6.23 -6.20 6.48
CA ASP A 264 5.93 -4.78 6.71
C ASP A 264 7.11 -3.86 6.36
N LEU A 265 8.33 -4.26 6.75
CA LEU A 265 9.56 -3.54 6.39
C LEU A 265 9.79 -3.58 4.86
N HIS A 266 9.59 -4.74 4.23
CA HIS A 266 9.69 -4.91 2.78
C HIS A 266 8.73 -3.99 2.02
N VAL A 267 7.48 -3.85 2.48
CA VAL A 267 6.49 -2.94 1.86
C VAL A 267 7.00 -1.50 1.87
N PHE A 268 7.65 -1.05 2.95
CA PHE A 268 8.21 0.29 3.01
C PHE A 268 9.36 0.48 2.02
N GLU A 269 10.29 -0.48 1.94
CA GLU A 269 11.41 -0.47 1.00
C GLU A 269 10.95 -0.46 -0.45
N GLN A 270 9.96 -1.29 -0.81
CA GLN A 270 9.37 -1.26 -2.14
C GLN A 270 8.71 0.09 -2.45
N SER A 271 8.12 0.75 -1.45
CA SER A 271 7.56 2.10 -1.62
C SER A 271 8.65 3.15 -1.88
N LEU A 272 9.85 2.99 -1.29
CA LEU A 272 11.02 3.82 -1.58
C LEU A 272 11.55 3.56 -2.99
N THR A 273 11.72 2.29 -3.39
CA THR A 273 12.11 1.92 -4.76
C THR A 273 11.16 2.49 -5.81
N GLY A 274 9.86 2.53 -5.53
CA GLY A 274 8.87 3.10 -6.44
C GLY A 274 8.78 4.63 -6.46
N THR A 275 9.48 5.34 -5.56
CA THR A 275 9.36 6.79 -5.38
C THR A 275 10.68 7.55 -5.56
N ALA A 276 11.80 6.98 -5.14
CA ALA A 276 13.12 7.61 -5.18
C ALA A 276 13.82 7.37 -6.54
N ASP A 277 14.62 8.34 -6.98
CA ASP A 277 15.52 8.16 -8.12
C ASP A 277 16.70 7.23 -7.79
N ASP A 278 17.23 7.33 -6.56
CA ASP A 278 18.33 6.51 -6.02
C ASP A 278 17.91 5.91 -4.66
N PRO A 279 17.16 4.79 -4.66
CA PRO A 279 16.60 4.22 -3.45
C PRO A 279 17.60 3.46 -2.57
N GLU A 280 18.72 2.98 -3.11
CA GLU A 280 19.66 2.10 -2.40
C GLU A 280 20.25 2.73 -1.13
N PRO A 281 20.73 3.99 -1.12
CA PRO A 281 21.22 4.64 0.11
C PRO A 281 20.11 4.83 1.15
N LEU A 282 18.88 5.10 0.69
CA LEU A 282 17.72 5.29 1.56
C LEU A 282 17.34 3.98 2.26
N ILE A 283 17.33 2.87 1.53
CA ILE A 283 17.05 1.54 2.08
C ILE A 283 18.11 1.16 3.12
N ALA A 284 19.40 1.37 2.80
CA ALA A 284 20.48 1.11 3.76
C ALA A 284 20.31 1.92 5.05
N ALA A 285 19.97 3.21 4.94
CA ALA A 285 19.72 4.07 6.10
C ALA A 285 18.52 3.62 6.95
N VAL A 286 17.48 3.05 6.31
CA VAL A 286 16.33 2.45 7.01
C VAL A 286 16.75 1.20 7.77
N GLU A 287 17.41 0.25 7.13
CA GLU A 287 17.86 -1.01 7.75
C GLU A 287 18.79 -0.75 8.93
N ASP A 288 19.81 0.10 8.74
CA ASP A 288 20.80 0.42 9.78
C ASP A 288 20.13 1.02 11.02
N GLN A 289 19.22 1.99 10.81
CA GLN A 289 18.52 2.63 11.91
C GLN A 289 17.45 1.71 12.53
N TYR A 290 16.84 0.82 11.74
CA TYR A 290 15.92 -0.19 12.24
C TYR A 290 16.62 -1.13 13.22
N VAL A 291 17.76 -1.70 12.82
CA VAL A 291 18.56 -2.60 13.68
C VAL A 291 19.05 -1.84 14.92
N THR A 292 19.59 -0.63 14.74
CA THR A 292 20.08 0.20 15.86
C THR A 292 19.00 0.45 16.91
N VAL A 293 17.77 0.76 16.48
CA VAL A 293 16.67 1.01 17.42
C VAL A 293 16.16 -0.29 18.03
N ALA A 294 16.03 -1.36 17.25
CA ALA A 294 15.61 -2.68 17.73
C ALA A 294 16.56 -3.22 18.82
N ASP A 295 17.88 -3.04 18.65
CA ASP A 295 18.91 -3.41 19.64
C ASP A 295 18.80 -2.57 20.94
N SER A 296 18.12 -1.42 20.90
CA SER A 296 18.02 -0.47 22.03
C SER A 296 16.71 -0.56 22.81
N VAL A 297 15.73 -1.34 22.35
CA VAL A 297 14.41 -1.46 22.96
C VAL A 297 14.13 -2.90 23.39
N GLU A 298 13.41 -3.06 24.50
CA GLU A 298 12.92 -4.37 24.90
C GLU A 298 11.89 -4.85 23.87
N THR A 299 12.07 -6.09 23.42
CA THR A 299 11.29 -6.67 22.33
C THR A 299 10.42 -7.81 22.84
N VAL A 300 9.17 -7.83 22.38
CA VAL A 300 8.18 -8.86 22.72
C VAL A 300 8.15 -9.99 21.67
N VAL A 301 8.66 -9.73 20.45
CA VAL A 301 8.51 -10.64 19.30
C VAL A 301 9.84 -11.22 18.81
N ALA A 302 10.68 -10.42 18.13
CA ALA A 302 11.90 -10.91 17.46
C ALA A 302 12.99 -9.84 17.40
N ASP A 303 14.26 -10.27 17.51
CA ASP A 303 15.44 -9.41 17.39
C ASP A 303 15.44 -8.68 16.03
N GLY A 304 15.86 -7.41 16.01
CA GLY A 304 15.88 -6.61 14.78
C GLY A 304 16.69 -7.25 13.66
N ARG A 305 17.80 -7.93 13.98
CA ARG A 305 18.63 -8.65 13.02
C ARG A 305 17.94 -9.89 12.48
N GLU A 306 17.11 -10.55 13.28
CA GLU A 306 16.30 -11.68 12.83
C GLU A 306 15.25 -11.21 11.80
N VAL A 307 14.62 -10.06 12.04
CA VAL A 307 13.67 -9.46 11.08
C VAL A 307 14.37 -9.11 9.77
N VAL A 308 15.54 -8.48 9.79
CA VAL A 308 16.30 -8.14 8.57
C VAL A 308 16.81 -9.39 7.85
N ALA A 309 17.21 -10.43 8.58
CA ALA A 309 17.56 -11.72 7.96
C ALA A 309 16.35 -12.35 7.25
N ARG A 310 15.17 -12.32 7.90
CA ARG A 310 13.91 -12.80 7.32
C ARG A 310 13.47 -11.97 6.11
N LEU A 311 13.68 -10.66 6.15
CA LEU A 311 13.41 -9.75 5.02
C LEU A 311 14.14 -10.22 3.76
N ARG A 312 15.45 -10.53 3.85
CA ARG A 312 16.22 -11.05 2.70
C ARG A 312 15.64 -12.34 2.12
N GLU A 313 15.08 -13.22 2.97
CA GLU A 313 14.36 -14.41 2.48
C GLU A 313 13.06 -14.04 1.76
N VAL A 314 12.31 -13.07 2.27
CA VAL A 314 11.08 -12.56 1.63
C VAL A 314 11.39 -11.93 0.27
N GLU A 315 12.44 -11.13 0.18
CA GLU A 315 12.89 -10.52 -1.08
C GLU A 315 13.29 -11.57 -2.12
N GLY A 316 14.02 -12.61 -1.69
CA GLY A 316 14.41 -13.74 -2.55
C GLY A 316 13.19 -14.53 -3.07
N ARG A 317 12.07 -14.54 -2.34
CA ARG A 317 10.80 -15.12 -2.82
C ARG A 317 10.07 -14.21 -3.82
N GLY A 318 10.24 -12.90 -3.67
CA GLY A 318 9.70 -11.89 -4.58
C GLY A 318 10.43 -11.87 -5.93
N ARG A 319 11.74 -12.15 -5.91
CA ARG A 319 12.67 -12.18 -7.05
C ARG A 319 13.32 -13.57 -7.16
N TYR A 320 12.62 -14.58 -7.66
CA TYR A 320 13.30 -15.84 -7.98
C TYR A 320 14.16 -15.65 -9.24
N GLN A 321 15.43 -16.06 -9.14
CA GLN A 321 16.47 -16.01 -10.18
C GLN A 321 16.33 -17.15 -11.18
#